data_AF-B4SNF8-F1
#
_entry.id   AF-B4SNF8-F1
#
_cell.length_a   1.000
_cell.length_b   1.000
_cell.length_c   1.000
_cell.angle_alpha   90.00
_cell.angle_beta   90.00
_cell.angle_gamma   90.00
#
_symmetry.space_group_name_H-M   'P 1'
#
loop_
_entity.id
_entity.type
_entity.pdbx_description
1 polymer ?
#
loop_
_entity_poly.entity_id
_entity_poly.type
_entity_poly.pdbx_seq_one_letter_code
_entity_poly.pdbx_strand_id
1 'polypeptide(L)'
;MEISGILEALKERAQWTEARKIIVRAGLKAGKGWPRTISRYAGADVMQESADALASGLAEHVLVGDKALRLYQIPDENLAELRSFASEIEVPESPFSLAFPCKAVDGARLGNDESVLCEKYNDDDGIFLVYSSIRKFEIKERLDLAALGELPAALAGFSAVYGSKIIERQLFDILWIPLAGNIVFSIADSPKGVPPEFISAAHAKIRKTLMDGIGYYPEPINLFGAIQAAYDSQWGTVVELGFLTDTGSVKHEHMKLTCLREEPFHVGGKGAVDGIIHPFSILIRWLEKDGDMEWEPEFTLHSSVYEAHSINPSLHDAYFGSGIIVRDLKRLRRRLSHILESNPA
;
A
#
# COMPACT_ATOMS: atom_id res chain seq x y z
N MET A 1 20.01 15.02 7.72
CA MET A 1 18.62 15.53 7.84
C MET A 1 18.32 15.73 9.31
N GLU A 2 17.62 16.82 9.66
CA GLU A 2 17.15 17.04 11.04
C GLU A 2 16.09 16.01 11.43
N ILE A 3 16.19 15.45 12.64
CA ILE A 3 15.27 14.41 13.12
C ILE A 3 13.80 14.86 13.13
N SER A 4 13.56 16.15 13.41
CA SER A 4 12.23 16.74 13.39
C SER A 4 11.58 16.66 12.01
N GLY A 5 12.36 16.90 10.94
CA GLY A 5 11.90 16.78 9.56
C GLY A 5 11.51 15.34 9.20
N ILE A 6 12.31 14.36 9.65
CA ILE A 6 12.03 12.94 9.41
C ILE A 6 10.77 12.49 10.16
N LEU A 7 10.57 12.94 11.40
CA LEU A 7 9.39 12.62 12.21
C LEU A 7 8.10 13.21 11.62
N GLU A 8 8.15 14.45 11.11
CA GLU A 8 7.00 15.05 10.42
C GLU A 8 6.68 14.33 9.11
N ALA A 9 7.70 13.99 8.30
CA ALA A 9 7.51 13.19 7.09
C ALA A 9 6.88 11.81 7.39
N LEU A 10 7.34 11.15 8.47
CA LEU A 10 6.76 9.88 8.90
C LEU A 10 5.31 10.04 9.37
N LYS A 11 4.97 11.13 10.07
CA LYS A 11 3.61 11.44 10.53
C LYS A 11 2.61 11.67 9.40
N GLU A 12 3.05 12.26 8.30
CA GLU A 12 2.18 12.48 7.14
C GLU A 12 1.84 11.19 6.39
N ARG A 13 2.67 10.14 6.55
CA ARG A 13 2.62 8.91 5.75
C ARG A 13 2.12 7.69 6.50
N ALA A 14 2.56 7.52 7.75
CA ALA A 14 2.35 6.31 8.53
C ALA A 14 1.27 6.49 9.60
N GLN A 15 0.50 5.44 9.87
CA GLN A 15 -0.31 5.41 11.08
C GLN A 15 0.61 5.39 12.31
N TRP A 16 0.14 5.95 13.42
CA TRP A 16 0.95 6.04 14.64
C TRP A 16 1.50 4.68 15.11
N THR A 17 0.72 3.60 14.92
CA THR A 17 1.12 2.23 15.28
C THR A 17 2.29 1.70 14.47
N GLU A 18 2.39 2.05 13.19
CA GLU A 18 3.51 1.71 12.30
C GLU A 18 4.69 2.63 12.56
N ALA A 19 4.45 3.94 12.62
CA ALA A 19 5.48 4.93 12.87
C ALA A 19 6.23 4.68 14.17
N ARG A 20 5.50 4.32 15.24
CA ARG A 20 6.09 3.97 16.53
C ARG A 20 7.10 2.82 16.39
N LYS A 21 6.80 1.83 15.56
CA LYS A 21 7.67 0.67 15.31
C LYS A 21 8.94 1.11 14.57
N ILE A 22 8.79 1.91 13.52
CA ILE A 22 9.92 2.48 12.76
C ILE A 22 10.84 3.31 13.68
N ILE A 23 10.26 4.17 14.53
CA ILE A 23 11.00 4.98 15.51
C ILE A 23 11.78 4.12 16.50
N VAL A 24 11.13 3.09 17.06
CA VAL A 24 11.80 2.18 18.02
C VAL A 24 12.90 1.36 17.35
N ARG A 25 12.71 0.93 16.10
CA ARG A 25 13.71 0.21 15.31
C ARG A 25 14.95 1.08 15.03
N ALA A 26 14.79 2.40 14.93
CA ALA A 26 15.89 3.35 14.83
C ALA A 26 16.62 3.63 16.17
N GLY A 27 16.30 2.88 17.24
CA GLY A 27 16.90 3.07 18.57
C GLY A 27 16.30 4.23 19.38
N LEU A 28 15.21 4.85 18.89
CA LEU A 28 14.60 6.00 19.51
C LEU A 28 13.43 5.62 20.43
N LYS A 29 13.16 6.45 21.43
CA LYS A 29 12.02 6.26 22.32
C LYS A 29 10.81 7.01 21.77
N ALA A 30 9.78 6.27 21.36
CA ALA A 30 8.48 6.86 21.02
C ALA A 30 7.75 7.40 22.27
N GLY A 31 7.01 8.50 22.11
CA GLY A 31 6.07 9.03 23.10
C GLY A 31 4.72 8.32 23.08
N LYS A 32 3.72 8.85 23.78
CA LYS A 32 2.31 8.42 23.63
C LYS A 32 1.65 9.27 22.54
N GLY A 33 1.86 8.89 21.28
CA GLY A 33 1.35 9.62 20.11
C GLY A 33 2.34 10.64 19.52
N TRP A 34 1.95 11.19 18.38
CA TRP A 34 2.75 12.15 17.62
C TRP A 34 3.19 13.40 18.41
N PRO A 35 2.30 14.15 19.09
CA PRO A 35 2.71 15.40 19.74
C PRO A 35 3.83 15.20 20.75
N ARG A 36 3.72 14.18 21.62
CA ARG A 36 4.73 13.88 22.63
C ARG A 36 6.05 13.39 22.05
N THR A 37 5.99 12.72 20.90
CA THR A 37 7.18 12.20 20.22
C THR A 37 7.94 13.34 19.54
N ILE A 38 7.23 14.20 18.80
CA ILE A 38 7.83 15.38 18.17
C ILE A 38 8.40 16.33 19.24
N SER A 39 7.65 16.65 20.29
CA SER A 39 8.14 17.50 21.38
C SER A 39 9.37 16.93 22.10
N ARG A 40 9.52 15.60 22.17
CA ARG A 40 10.69 14.95 22.78
C ARG A 40 11.97 15.22 21.98
N TYR A 41 11.86 15.33 20.65
CA TYR A 41 13.00 15.47 19.75
C TYR A 41 13.14 16.88 19.17
N ALA A 42 12.30 17.82 19.59
CA ALA A 42 12.42 19.22 19.22
C ALA A 42 13.69 19.83 19.83
N GLY A 43 14.72 20.04 19.00
CA GLY A 43 16.02 20.57 19.44
C GLY A 43 16.84 19.61 20.28
N ALA A 44 16.50 18.32 20.29
CA ALA A 44 17.28 17.31 20.99
C ALA A 44 18.54 16.95 20.19
N ASP A 45 19.67 16.83 20.88
CA ASP A 45 20.89 16.25 20.31
C ASP A 45 20.72 14.72 20.24
N VAL A 46 20.54 14.21 19.02
CA VAL A 46 20.35 12.79 18.76
C VAL A 46 21.57 12.28 18.02
N MET A 47 22.05 11.09 18.42
CA MET A 47 23.13 10.41 17.72
C MET A 47 22.81 10.30 16.22
N GLN A 48 23.76 10.72 15.37
CA GLN A 48 23.59 10.72 13.91
C GLN A 48 23.15 9.35 13.39
N GLU A 49 23.70 8.27 13.95
CA GLU A 49 23.32 6.88 13.63
C GLU A 49 21.81 6.61 13.81
N SER A 50 21.19 7.11 14.87
CA SER A 50 19.73 6.96 15.09
C SER A 50 18.92 7.80 14.12
N ALA A 51 19.41 8.99 13.75
CA ALA A 51 18.76 9.83 12.74
C ALA A 51 18.83 9.17 11.34
N ASP A 52 19.98 8.61 10.99
CA ASP A 52 20.20 7.88 9.73
C ASP A 52 19.36 6.59 9.68
N ALA A 53 19.28 5.86 10.79
CA ALA A 53 18.43 4.68 10.90
C ALA A 53 16.94 5.04 10.78
N LEU A 54 16.50 6.18 11.33
CA LEU A 54 15.13 6.66 11.17
C LEU A 54 14.85 7.09 9.73
N ALA A 55 15.78 7.79 9.07
CA ALA A 55 15.66 8.16 7.66
C ALA A 55 15.60 6.93 6.76
N SER A 56 16.44 5.91 7.02
CA SER A 56 16.41 4.63 6.32
C SER A 56 15.08 3.89 6.54
N GLY A 57 14.57 3.87 7.78
CA GLY A 57 13.25 3.31 8.08
C GLY A 57 12.10 4.04 7.38
N LEU A 58 12.17 5.37 7.27
CA LEU A 58 11.22 6.16 6.48
C LEU A 58 11.30 5.81 4.99
N ALA A 59 12.51 5.69 4.43
CA ALA A 59 12.73 5.28 3.05
C ALA A 59 12.18 3.88 2.76
N GLU A 60 12.43 2.91 3.64
CA GLU A 60 11.82 1.58 3.54
C GLU A 60 10.28 1.67 3.54
N HIS A 61 9.71 2.42 4.47
CA HIS A 61 8.26 2.58 4.56
C HIS A 61 7.65 3.35 3.37
N VAL A 62 8.40 4.24 2.72
CA VAL A 62 8.00 4.82 1.43
C VAL A 62 7.76 3.73 0.40
N LEU A 63 8.53 2.64 0.41
CA LEU A 63 8.36 1.52 -0.52
C LEU A 63 7.19 0.59 -0.13
N VAL A 64 6.93 0.41 1.16
CA VAL A 64 6.04 -0.68 1.65
C VAL A 64 4.83 -0.27 2.49
N GLY A 65 4.55 1.02 2.66
CA GLY A 65 3.36 1.46 3.41
C GLY A 65 2.05 1.04 2.75
N ASP A 66 0.99 1.84 2.91
CA ASP A 66 -0.29 1.52 2.27
C ASP A 66 -0.19 1.73 0.75
N LYS A 67 -0.19 0.61 0.00
CA LYS A 67 0.04 0.56 -1.45
C LYS A 67 -1.10 -0.13 -2.19
N ALA A 68 -1.36 0.35 -3.40
CA ALA A 68 -2.07 -0.40 -4.43
C ALA A 68 -1.06 -0.99 -5.41
N LEU A 69 -1.23 -2.25 -5.79
CA LEU A 69 -0.33 -3.01 -6.63
C LEU A 69 -1.05 -3.43 -7.90
N ARG A 70 -0.42 -3.17 -9.04
CA ARG A 70 -0.81 -3.68 -10.35
C ARG A 70 0.36 -4.43 -10.96
N LEU A 71 0.09 -5.64 -11.42
CA LEU A 71 1.11 -6.57 -11.89
C LEU A 71 1.10 -6.63 -13.42
N TYR A 72 2.28 -6.75 -14.01
CA TYR A 72 2.46 -6.90 -15.45
C TYR A 72 3.34 -8.10 -15.73
N GLN A 73 2.88 -9.00 -16.60
CA GLN A 73 3.71 -10.08 -17.11
C GLN A 73 4.47 -9.60 -18.34
N ILE A 74 5.80 -9.65 -18.29
CA ILE A 74 6.69 -9.18 -19.36
C ILE A 74 7.42 -10.40 -19.92
N PRO A 75 7.46 -10.63 -21.24
CA PRO A 75 8.24 -11.70 -21.84
C PRO A 75 9.72 -11.63 -21.46
N ASP A 76 10.35 -12.79 -21.29
CA ASP A 76 11.75 -12.88 -20.84
C ASP A 76 12.72 -12.09 -21.75
N GLU A 77 12.44 -12.04 -23.06
CA GLU A 77 13.20 -11.27 -24.04
C GLU A 77 13.18 -9.76 -23.78
N ASN A 78 12.06 -9.20 -23.32
CA ASN A 78 11.94 -7.77 -23.00
C ASN A 78 12.35 -7.43 -21.57
N LEU A 79 12.43 -8.40 -20.66
CA LEU A 79 12.87 -8.15 -19.29
C LEU A 79 14.33 -7.69 -19.22
N ALA A 80 15.19 -8.23 -20.10
CA ALA A 80 16.59 -7.82 -20.16
C ALA A 80 16.69 -6.33 -20.59
N GLU A 81 15.92 -5.93 -21.60
CA GLU A 81 15.84 -4.54 -22.07
C GLU A 81 15.31 -3.62 -20.97
N LEU A 82 14.20 -4.01 -20.30
CA LEU A 82 13.62 -3.24 -19.20
C LEU A 82 14.59 -3.06 -18.03
N ARG A 83 15.33 -4.11 -17.67
CA ARG A 83 16.35 -4.04 -16.60
C ARG A 83 17.53 -3.16 -17.01
N SER A 84 17.97 -3.20 -18.27
CA SER A 84 19.01 -2.29 -18.79
C SER A 84 18.53 -0.84 -18.74
N PHE A 85 17.34 -0.57 -19.29
CA PHE A 85 16.69 0.74 -19.25
C PHE A 85 16.58 1.30 -17.83
N ALA A 86 16.08 0.49 -16.89
CA ALA A 86 15.94 0.90 -15.48
C ALA A 86 17.29 1.04 -14.76
N SER A 87 18.33 0.31 -15.18
CA SER A 87 19.68 0.48 -14.63
C SER A 87 20.32 1.77 -15.10
N GLU A 88 20.09 2.15 -16.36
CA GLU A 88 20.67 3.33 -17.01
C GLU A 88 19.92 4.64 -16.70
N ILE A 89 18.65 4.59 -16.29
CA ILE A 89 17.88 5.80 -15.97
C ILE A 89 18.54 6.57 -14.81
N GLU A 90 18.85 7.84 -15.05
CA GLU A 90 19.41 8.73 -14.03
C GLU A 90 18.30 9.42 -13.25
N VAL A 91 18.49 9.56 -11.95
CA VAL A 91 17.59 10.34 -11.11
C VAL A 91 17.87 11.83 -11.37
N PRO A 92 16.94 12.59 -11.98
CA PRO A 92 17.15 14.00 -12.23
C PRO A 92 17.29 14.77 -10.92
N GLU A 93 18.18 15.77 -10.89
CA GLU A 93 18.25 16.70 -9.78
C GLU A 93 16.96 17.55 -9.75
N SER A 94 16.24 17.46 -8.64
CA SER A 94 14.97 18.16 -8.44
C SER A 94 14.74 18.39 -6.93
N PRO A 95 13.84 19.30 -6.55
CA PRO A 95 13.44 19.45 -5.15
C PRO A 95 12.94 18.14 -4.52
N PHE A 96 12.45 17.20 -5.33
CA PHE A 96 11.93 15.91 -4.88
C PHE A 96 13.03 14.88 -4.65
N SER A 97 14.02 14.78 -5.55
CA SER A 97 15.17 13.89 -5.34
C SER A 97 16.09 14.37 -4.22
N LEU A 98 16.26 15.68 -4.06
CA LEU A 98 17.05 16.25 -2.97
C LEU A 98 16.40 16.09 -1.59
N ALA A 99 15.07 16.04 -1.53
CA ALA A 99 14.33 15.93 -0.27
C ALA A 99 14.01 14.49 0.14
N PHE A 100 14.10 13.53 -0.80
CA PHE A 100 13.78 12.14 -0.54
C PHE A 100 14.58 11.58 0.65
N PRO A 101 13.98 10.78 1.57
CA PRO A 101 12.60 10.26 1.58
C PRO A 101 11.58 11.20 2.25
N CYS A 102 11.98 12.43 2.59
CA CYS A 102 11.11 13.44 3.17
C CYS A 102 10.30 14.19 2.10
N LYS A 103 9.38 15.04 2.56
CA LYS A 103 8.63 15.95 1.70
C LYS A 103 9.55 17.06 1.17
N ALA A 104 9.39 17.44 -0.09
CA ALA A 104 10.04 18.60 -0.66
C ALA A 104 9.64 19.89 0.08
N VAL A 105 10.52 20.89 0.08
CA VAL A 105 10.29 22.18 0.74
C VAL A 105 9.00 22.83 0.25
N ASP A 106 8.31 23.55 1.15
CA ASP A 106 7.06 24.22 0.83
C ASP A 106 7.24 25.19 -0.35
N GLY A 107 6.38 25.04 -1.37
CA GLY A 107 6.46 25.79 -2.62
C GLY A 107 7.07 25.03 -3.80
N ALA A 108 7.71 23.87 -3.56
CA ALA A 108 7.96 22.92 -4.64
C ALA A 108 6.63 22.49 -5.26
N ARG A 109 6.52 22.65 -6.58
CA ARG A 109 5.32 22.30 -7.34
C ARG A 109 5.68 21.39 -8.48
N LEU A 110 4.80 20.44 -8.73
CA LEU A 110 4.72 19.72 -9.98
C LEU A 110 3.52 20.29 -10.74
N GLY A 111 3.60 20.25 -12.08
CA GLY A 111 2.42 20.44 -12.90
C GLY A 111 1.32 19.45 -12.51
N ASN A 112 0.07 19.77 -12.87
CA ASN A 112 -1.02 18.82 -12.69
C ASN A 112 -0.66 17.52 -13.41
N ASP A 113 -0.80 16.41 -12.70
CA ASP A 113 -0.51 15.07 -13.21
C ASP A 113 0.95 14.79 -13.61
N GLU A 114 1.90 15.62 -13.18
CA GLU A 114 3.32 15.28 -13.31
C GLU A 114 3.78 14.29 -12.23
N SER A 115 4.84 13.55 -12.54
CA SER A 115 5.53 12.65 -11.61
C SER A 115 7.01 12.65 -11.99
N VAL A 116 7.90 12.73 -11.01
CA VAL A 116 9.34 12.85 -11.24
C VAL A 116 10.05 11.70 -10.54
N LEU A 117 10.93 11.02 -11.25
CA LEU A 117 11.82 10.03 -10.65
C LEU A 117 12.68 10.73 -9.59
N CYS A 118 12.53 10.36 -8.33
CA CYS A 118 13.20 11.00 -7.21
C CYS A 118 14.24 10.10 -6.53
N GLU A 119 14.17 8.78 -6.71
CA GLU A 119 15.14 7.85 -6.15
C GLU A 119 15.20 6.55 -6.98
N LYS A 120 16.35 5.87 -6.96
CA LYS A 120 16.54 4.54 -7.54
C LYS A 120 17.26 3.62 -6.55
N TYR A 121 16.63 2.52 -6.18
CA TYR A 121 17.26 1.45 -5.40
C TYR A 121 17.60 0.25 -6.26
N ASN A 122 18.77 -0.32 -5.99
CA ASN A 122 19.18 -1.61 -6.53
C ASN A 122 19.55 -2.51 -5.36
N ASP A 123 18.90 -3.67 -5.28
CA ASP A 123 19.27 -4.70 -4.32
C ASP A 123 19.31 -6.09 -4.96
N ASP A 124 19.41 -7.11 -4.12
CA ASP A 124 19.48 -8.51 -4.54
C ASP A 124 18.17 -9.06 -5.14
N ASP A 125 17.05 -8.37 -4.95
CA ASP A 125 15.73 -8.81 -5.42
C ASP A 125 15.28 -8.04 -6.66
N GLY A 126 15.72 -6.80 -6.86
CA GLY A 126 15.26 -5.99 -7.99
C GLY A 126 15.79 -4.55 -8.07
N ILE A 127 15.31 -3.87 -9.10
CA ILE A 127 15.45 -2.42 -9.29
C ILE A 127 14.13 -1.77 -8.87
N PHE A 128 14.20 -0.75 -8.03
CA PHE A 128 13.05 0.07 -7.63
C PHE A 128 13.26 1.49 -8.16
N LEU A 129 12.38 1.94 -9.04
CA LEU A 129 12.32 3.34 -9.49
C LEU A 129 11.21 4.04 -8.71
N VAL A 130 11.57 5.04 -7.90
CA VAL A 130 10.63 5.74 -7.02
C VAL A 130 10.29 7.09 -7.63
N TYR A 131 9.01 7.32 -7.88
CA TYR A 131 8.48 8.53 -8.46
C TYR A 131 7.72 9.33 -7.42
N SER A 132 8.04 10.62 -7.30
CA SER A 132 7.33 11.56 -6.45
C SER A 132 6.27 12.30 -7.26
N SER A 133 5.05 12.40 -6.72
CA SER A 133 3.97 13.23 -7.26
C SER A 133 3.29 14.04 -6.16
N ILE A 134 2.71 15.18 -6.51
CA ILE A 134 1.86 15.98 -5.63
C ILE A 134 0.41 15.80 -6.07
N ARG A 135 -0.46 15.34 -5.17
CA ARG A 135 -1.88 15.12 -5.47
C ARG A 135 -2.76 15.96 -4.57
N LYS A 136 -3.77 16.59 -5.17
CA LYS A 136 -4.78 17.39 -4.48
C LYS A 136 -6.09 16.64 -4.47
N PHE A 137 -6.60 16.32 -3.29
CA PHE A 137 -7.86 15.61 -3.16
C PHE A 137 -8.62 16.01 -1.90
N GLU A 138 -9.93 15.80 -1.93
CA GLU A 138 -10.82 16.10 -0.83
C GLU A 138 -10.81 14.94 0.18
N ILE A 139 -10.59 15.27 1.45
CA ILE A 139 -10.80 14.33 2.55
C ILE A 139 -12.00 14.75 3.37
N LYS A 140 -12.81 13.76 3.78
CA LYS A 140 -13.92 13.95 4.71
C LYS A 140 -13.45 13.62 6.12
N GLU A 141 -13.57 14.58 7.03
CA GLU A 141 -13.23 14.41 8.44
C GLU A 141 -14.45 14.63 9.32
N ARG A 142 -14.63 13.75 10.31
CA ARG A 142 -15.64 13.94 11.34
C ARG A 142 -15.19 15.12 12.21
N LEU A 143 -16.03 16.14 12.31
CA LEU A 143 -15.76 17.27 13.19
C LEU A 143 -16.05 16.87 14.64
N ASP A 144 -15.13 17.24 15.53
CA ASP A 144 -15.41 17.19 16.96
C ASP A 144 -16.36 18.32 17.32
N LEU A 145 -17.62 17.98 17.52
CA LEU A 145 -18.66 18.94 17.87
C LEU A 145 -18.38 19.65 19.20
N ALA A 146 -17.65 19.00 20.12
CA ALA A 146 -17.27 19.63 21.39
C ALA A 146 -16.25 20.76 21.19
N ALA A 147 -15.42 20.66 20.14
CA ALA A 147 -14.45 21.69 19.77
C ALA A 147 -15.10 22.90 19.05
N LEU A 148 -16.34 22.76 18.57
CA LEU A 148 -17.06 23.80 17.84
C LEU A 148 -17.85 24.77 18.74
N GLY A 149 -17.87 24.55 20.06
CA GLY A 149 -18.60 25.40 21.00
C GLY A 149 -20.12 25.19 20.97
N GLU A 150 -20.90 26.26 21.08
CA GLU A 150 -22.37 26.17 20.99
C GLU A 150 -22.80 25.74 19.58
N LEU A 151 -23.40 24.56 19.49
CA LEU A 151 -23.92 24.04 18.22
C LEU A 151 -25.25 24.71 17.89
N PRO A 152 -25.47 25.14 16.63
CA PRO A 152 -26.77 25.61 16.19
C PRO A 152 -27.87 24.58 16.48
N ALA A 153 -29.05 25.03 16.95
CA ALA A 153 -30.19 24.16 17.23
C ALA A 153 -30.60 23.28 16.03
N ALA A 154 -30.34 23.74 14.80
CA ALA A 154 -30.54 22.99 13.57
C ALA A 154 -29.71 21.69 13.48
N LEU A 155 -28.61 21.57 14.24
CA LEU A 155 -27.76 20.39 14.28
C LEU A 155 -28.13 19.39 15.40
N ALA A 156 -29.10 19.72 16.26
CA ALA A 156 -29.46 18.91 17.44
C ALA A 156 -29.96 17.49 17.12
N GLY A 157 -30.42 17.23 15.88
CA GLY A 157 -30.90 15.92 15.43
C GLY A 157 -29.84 15.03 14.78
N PHE A 158 -28.61 15.51 14.59
CA PHE A 158 -27.56 14.78 13.88
C PHE A 158 -26.60 14.08 14.85
N SER A 159 -26.25 12.82 14.57
CA SER A 159 -25.28 12.06 15.36
C SER A 159 -23.81 12.38 15.04
N ALA A 160 -23.56 13.01 13.89
CA ALA A 160 -22.24 13.39 13.42
C ALA A 160 -22.33 14.52 12.39
N VAL A 161 -21.32 15.40 12.39
CA VAL A 161 -21.08 16.38 11.33
C VAL A 161 -19.74 16.06 10.69
N TYR A 162 -19.71 16.13 9.36
CA TYR A 162 -18.51 15.91 8.58
C TYR A 162 -18.15 17.21 7.86
N GLY A 163 -16.91 17.64 8.04
CA GLY A 163 -16.29 18.66 7.21
C GLY A 163 -15.57 17.99 6.06
N SER A 164 -15.40 18.71 4.95
CA SER A 164 -14.47 18.32 3.93
C SER A 164 -13.44 19.41 3.67
N LYS A 165 -12.22 18.99 3.37
CA LYS A 165 -11.14 19.90 3.01
C LYS A 165 -10.30 19.31 1.89
N ILE A 166 -9.83 20.18 1.02
CA ILE A 166 -8.85 19.82 0.01
C ILE A 166 -7.48 19.81 0.70
N ILE A 167 -6.79 18.69 0.59
CA ILE A 167 -5.40 18.57 1.01
C ILE A 167 -4.52 18.38 -0.21
N GLU A 168 -3.29 18.85 -0.09
CA GLU A 168 -2.21 18.57 -1.03
C GLU A 168 -1.23 17.62 -0.33
N ARG A 169 -0.93 16.49 -0.95
CA ARG A 169 -0.02 15.48 -0.37
C ARG A 169 1.00 15.03 -1.41
N GLN A 170 2.27 14.98 -0.99
CA GLN A 170 3.32 14.31 -1.75
C GLN A 170 3.23 12.80 -1.53
N LEU A 171 3.18 12.06 -2.63
CA LEU A 171 3.03 10.61 -2.67
C LEU A 171 4.16 9.99 -3.49
N PHE A 172 4.48 8.75 -3.17
CA PHE A 172 5.56 8.02 -3.83
C PHE A 172 5.05 6.71 -4.46
N ASP A 173 5.13 6.67 -5.78
CA ASP A 173 4.79 5.52 -6.60
C ASP A 173 6.06 4.80 -7.03
N ILE A 174 6.04 3.48 -7.12
CA ILE A 174 7.22 2.67 -7.38
C ILE A 174 6.97 1.77 -8.59
N LEU A 175 7.93 1.77 -9.51
CA LEU A 175 8.10 0.68 -10.45
C LEU A 175 9.16 -0.27 -9.89
N TRP A 176 8.75 -1.47 -9.53
CA TRP A 176 9.66 -2.51 -9.05
C TRP A 176 9.81 -3.61 -10.10
N ILE A 177 11.05 -3.78 -10.56
CA ILE A 177 11.46 -4.75 -11.59
C ILE A 177 12.31 -5.83 -10.90
N PRO A 178 11.73 -6.99 -10.57
CA PRO A 178 12.48 -8.07 -9.95
C PRO A 178 13.58 -8.62 -10.86
N LEU A 179 14.67 -9.10 -10.26
CA LEU A 179 15.73 -9.82 -10.97
C LEU A 179 15.33 -11.26 -11.35
N ALA A 180 14.40 -11.84 -10.61
CA ALA A 180 13.90 -13.20 -10.83
C ALA A 180 12.40 -13.22 -11.14
N GLY A 181 12.02 -14.06 -12.10
CA GLY A 181 10.66 -14.15 -12.64
C GLY A 181 10.36 -13.07 -13.68
N ASN A 182 9.13 -13.08 -14.18
CA ASN A 182 8.69 -12.26 -15.31
C ASN A 182 7.53 -11.31 -14.97
N ILE A 183 7.27 -11.13 -13.67
CA ILE A 183 6.22 -10.25 -13.17
C ILE A 183 6.86 -8.97 -12.62
N VAL A 184 6.43 -7.85 -13.18
CA VAL A 184 6.84 -6.50 -12.78
C VAL A 184 5.71 -5.83 -12.01
N PHE A 185 6.07 -5.04 -10.99
CA PHE A 185 5.11 -4.44 -10.06
C PHE A 185 5.05 -2.93 -10.28
N SER A 186 3.86 -2.44 -10.60
CA SER A 186 3.50 -1.03 -10.48
C SER A 186 2.83 -0.84 -9.12
N ILE A 187 3.40 0.01 -8.28
CA ILE A 187 3.00 0.15 -6.87
C ILE A 187 2.65 1.62 -6.63
N ALA A 188 1.38 1.93 -6.52
CA ALA A 188 0.91 3.29 -6.26
C ALA A 188 0.75 3.54 -4.76
N ASP A 189 1.12 4.73 -4.29
CA ASP A 189 0.82 5.14 -2.91
C ASP A 189 -0.70 5.26 -2.73
N SER A 190 -1.24 4.56 -1.74
CA SER A 190 -2.69 4.47 -1.48
C SER A 190 -3.04 4.68 0.01
N PRO A 191 -2.56 5.76 0.66
CA PRO A 191 -2.97 6.05 2.03
C PRO A 191 -4.47 6.30 2.14
N LYS A 192 -5.03 6.07 3.33
CA LYS A 192 -6.45 6.23 3.62
C LYS A 192 -7.00 7.58 3.11
N GLY A 193 -8.07 7.50 2.31
CA GLY A 193 -8.80 8.65 1.81
C GLY A 193 -8.34 9.15 0.43
N VAL A 194 -7.30 8.54 -0.17
CA VAL A 194 -6.96 8.80 -1.57
C VAL A 194 -8.04 8.21 -2.49
N PRO A 195 -8.63 9.00 -3.40
CA PRO A 195 -9.61 8.49 -4.35
C PRO A 195 -9.02 7.49 -5.37
N PRO A 196 -9.78 6.48 -5.84
CA PRO A 196 -9.30 5.45 -6.77
C PRO A 196 -8.77 5.98 -8.12
N GLU A 197 -9.26 7.12 -8.59
CA GLU A 197 -8.80 7.75 -9.82
C GLU A 197 -7.33 8.18 -9.75
N PHE A 198 -6.84 8.61 -8.58
CA PHE A 198 -5.44 8.96 -8.40
C PHE A 198 -4.54 7.73 -8.40
N ILE A 199 -5.04 6.61 -7.86
CA ILE A 199 -4.35 5.31 -7.91
C ILE A 199 -4.26 4.85 -9.37
N SER A 200 -5.36 4.92 -10.11
CA SER A 200 -5.42 4.57 -11.53
C SER A 200 -4.47 5.42 -12.37
N ALA A 201 -4.42 6.74 -12.12
CA ALA A 201 -3.51 7.65 -12.79
C ALA A 201 -2.03 7.34 -12.47
N ALA A 202 -1.72 6.99 -11.23
CA ALA A 202 -0.37 6.58 -10.83
C ALA A 202 0.09 5.32 -11.58
N HIS A 203 -0.75 4.28 -11.63
CA HIS A 203 -0.47 3.09 -12.41
C HIS A 203 -0.30 3.39 -13.90
N ALA A 204 -1.10 4.29 -14.48
CA ALA A 204 -0.96 4.69 -15.88
C ALA A 204 0.40 5.36 -16.17
N LYS A 205 0.91 6.19 -15.24
CA LYS A 205 2.25 6.81 -15.38
C LYS A 205 3.36 5.76 -15.32
N ILE A 206 3.29 4.83 -14.36
CA ILE A 206 4.26 3.73 -14.27
C ILE A 206 4.18 2.84 -15.52
N ARG A 207 2.97 2.55 -16.02
CA ARG A 207 2.78 1.78 -17.26
C ARG A 207 3.42 2.47 -18.46
N LYS A 208 3.41 3.80 -18.51
CA LYS A 208 4.13 4.56 -19.54
C LYS A 208 5.64 4.35 -19.42
N THR A 209 6.21 4.41 -18.22
CA THR A 209 7.64 4.07 -18.01
C THR A 209 7.96 2.64 -18.45
N LEU A 210 7.08 1.67 -18.16
CA LEU A 210 7.23 0.31 -18.67
C LEU A 210 7.30 0.30 -20.19
N MET A 211 6.35 0.97 -20.86
CA MET A 211 6.32 1.10 -22.32
C MET A 211 7.58 1.76 -22.87
N ASP A 212 8.08 2.81 -22.23
CA ASP A 212 9.33 3.47 -22.64
C ASP A 212 10.53 2.49 -22.58
N GLY A 213 10.51 1.54 -21.63
CA GLY A 213 11.57 0.54 -21.48
C GLY A 213 11.44 -0.72 -22.36
N ILE A 214 10.24 -1.11 -22.80
CA ILE A 214 10.00 -2.35 -23.58
C ILE A 214 9.38 -2.13 -24.97
N GLY A 215 9.03 -0.89 -25.33
CA GLY A 215 8.49 -0.53 -26.64
C GLY A 215 7.02 -0.86 -26.89
N TYR A 216 6.29 -1.40 -25.91
CA TYR A 216 4.84 -1.68 -26.02
C TYR A 216 4.11 -1.45 -24.70
N TYR A 217 2.78 -1.29 -24.75
CA TYR A 217 1.96 -1.15 -23.55
C TYR A 217 1.61 -2.53 -22.96
N PRO A 218 2.19 -2.94 -21.81
CA PRO A 218 1.87 -4.25 -21.23
C PRO A 218 0.47 -4.22 -20.62
N GLU A 219 -0.31 -5.28 -20.78
CA GLU A 219 -1.61 -5.41 -20.13
C GLU A 219 -1.46 -5.87 -18.68
N PRO A 220 -2.28 -5.34 -17.75
CA PRO A 220 -2.23 -5.77 -16.36
C PRO A 220 -2.78 -7.18 -16.20
N ILE A 221 -2.16 -7.96 -15.32
CA ILE A 221 -2.62 -9.30 -14.97
C ILE A 221 -4.02 -9.20 -14.33
N ASN A 222 -4.93 -10.10 -14.70
CA ASN A 222 -6.20 -10.26 -14.02
C ASN A 222 -6.01 -11.12 -12.75
N LEU A 223 -6.20 -10.52 -11.59
CA LEU A 223 -6.04 -11.11 -10.26
C LEU A 223 -7.35 -11.71 -9.72
N PHE A 224 -8.45 -11.69 -10.47
CA PHE A 224 -9.73 -12.22 -9.97
C PHE A 224 -9.62 -13.71 -9.59
N GLY A 225 -8.95 -14.51 -10.43
CA GLY A 225 -8.68 -15.93 -10.14
C GLY A 225 -7.77 -16.14 -8.92
N ALA A 226 -6.95 -15.16 -8.55
CA ALA A 226 -6.07 -15.24 -7.39
C ALA A 226 -6.83 -15.20 -6.06
N ILE A 227 -8.10 -14.77 -6.04
CA ILE A 227 -8.91 -14.66 -4.81
C ILE A 227 -9.15 -16.05 -4.21
N GLN A 228 -9.60 -17.00 -5.02
CA GLN A 228 -9.82 -18.38 -4.59
C GLN A 228 -8.50 -19.03 -4.16
N ALA A 229 -7.45 -18.88 -4.97
CA ALA A 229 -6.14 -19.43 -4.63
C ALA A 229 -5.57 -18.84 -3.33
N ALA A 230 -5.81 -17.55 -3.06
CA ALA A 230 -5.42 -16.91 -1.81
C ALA A 230 -6.22 -17.45 -0.62
N TYR A 231 -7.54 -17.65 -0.80
CA TYR A 231 -8.40 -18.29 0.21
C TYR A 231 -7.91 -19.70 0.59
N ASP A 232 -7.51 -20.50 -0.39
CA ASP A 232 -7.03 -21.87 -0.16
C ASP A 232 -5.58 -21.92 0.40
N SER A 233 -4.83 -20.82 0.29
CA SER A 233 -3.41 -20.76 0.67
C SER A 233 -3.14 -20.66 2.17
N GLN A 234 -1.99 -21.11 2.66
CA GLN A 234 -1.58 -20.94 4.06
C GLN A 234 -0.80 -19.64 4.31
N TRP A 235 -1.13 -18.55 3.60
CA TRP A 235 -0.39 -17.29 3.69
C TRP A 235 -0.56 -16.56 5.03
N GLY A 236 -1.67 -16.79 5.70
CA GLY A 236 -1.98 -16.16 6.97
C GLY A 236 -3.44 -16.39 7.36
N THR A 237 -3.93 -15.47 8.18
CA THR A 237 -5.28 -15.44 8.70
C THR A 237 -6.19 -14.72 7.70
N VAL A 238 -7.21 -15.40 7.20
CA VAL A 238 -8.29 -14.76 6.44
C VAL A 238 -9.17 -14.02 7.44
N VAL A 239 -9.20 -12.70 7.36
CA VAL A 239 -9.94 -11.83 8.29
C VAL A 239 -11.18 -11.21 7.65
N GLU A 240 -11.24 -11.12 6.33
CA GLU A 240 -12.44 -10.71 5.60
C GLU A 240 -12.62 -11.59 4.36
N LEU A 241 -13.86 -11.98 4.08
CA LEU A 241 -14.22 -12.75 2.90
C LEU A 241 -15.59 -12.30 2.38
N GLY A 242 -15.64 -11.92 1.10
CA GLY A 242 -16.87 -11.80 0.32
C GLY A 242 -16.99 -12.98 -0.62
N PHE A 243 -18.10 -13.71 -0.58
CA PHE A 243 -18.30 -14.90 -1.42
C PHE A 243 -19.75 -15.12 -1.84
N LEU A 244 -19.92 -15.82 -2.95
CA LEU A 244 -21.20 -16.33 -3.43
C LEU A 244 -21.34 -17.81 -3.08
N THR A 245 -22.57 -18.26 -2.96
CA THR A 245 -22.92 -19.69 -2.89
C THR A 245 -23.72 -20.08 -4.13
N ASP A 246 -23.75 -21.35 -4.50
CA ASP A 246 -24.54 -21.84 -5.64
C ASP A 246 -26.05 -21.58 -5.53
N THR A 247 -26.55 -21.35 -4.31
CA THR A 247 -27.95 -20.94 -4.07
C THR A 247 -28.23 -19.46 -4.39
N GLY A 248 -27.24 -18.72 -4.89
CA GLY A 248 -27.33 -17.30 -5.21
C GLY A 248 -27.23 -16.36 -4.00
N SER A 249 -26.94 -16.89 -2.81
CA SER A 249 -26.72 -16.04 -1.64
C SER A 249 -25.36 -15.34 -1.70
N VAL A 250 -25.35 -14.06 -1.31
CA VAL A 250 -24.15 -13.25 -1.15
C VAL A 250 -23.84 -13.17 0.34
N LYS A 251 -22.59 -13.45 0.72
CA LYS A 251 -22.12 -13.36 2.09
C LYS A 251 -20.90 -12.47 2.18
N HIS A 252 -20.84 -11.70 3.26
CA HIS A 252 -19.68 -10.92 3.68
C HIS A 252 -19.42 -11.25 5.13
N GLU A 253 -18.25 -11.79 5.39
CA GLU A 253 -17.84 -12.24 6.70
C GLU A 253 -16.55 -11.53 7.11
N HIS A 254 -16.49 -11.15 8.40
CA HIS A 254 -15.36 -10.44 8.96
C HIS A 254 -15.02 -10.98 10.34
N MET A 255 -13.76 -11.33 10.54
CA MET A 255 -13.20 -11.92 11.75
C MET A 255 -12.16 -11.01 12.39
N LYS A 256 -12.19 -10.90 13.72
CA LYS A 256 -11.25 -10.06 14.49
C LYS A 256 -10.09 -10.82 15.11
N LEU A 257 -10.28 -12.09 15.48
CA LEU A 257 -9.35 -12.81 16.36
C LEU A 257 -8.82 -14.12 15.78
N THR A 258 -9.62 -14.82 14.97
CA THR A 258 -9.29 -16.13 14.42
C THR A 258 -9.40 -16.12 12.90
N CYS A 259 -8.83 -17.14 12.27
CA CYS A 259 -8.96 -17.32 10.83
C CYS A 259 -10.40 -17.72 10.49
N LEU A 260 -11.01 -17.01 9.55
CA LEU A 260 -12.36 -17.29 9.06
C LEU A 260 -12.51 -18.74 8.58
N ARG A 261 -11.46 -19.29 7.98
CA ARG A 261 -11.42 -20.69 7.49
C ARG A 261 -11.56 -21.75 8.58
N GLU A 262 -11.32 -21.38 9.83
CA GLU A 262 -11.39 -22.25 10.99
C GLU A 262 -12.62 -21.95 11.86
N GLU A 263 -13.38 -20.90 11.52
CA GLU A 263 -14.51 -20.46 12.32
C GLU A 263 -15.69 -21.44 12.13
N PRO A 264 -16.30 -21.96 13.22
CA PRO A 264 -17.31 -23.01 13.12
C PRO A 264 -18.55 -22.65 12.31
N PHE A 265 -19.00 -21.39 12.32
CA PHE A 265 -20.15 -20.94 11.53
C PHE A 265 -19.81 -20.92 10.03
N HIS A 266 -18.64 -20.45 9.63
CA HIS A 266 -18.15 -20.51 8.26
C HIS A 266 -17.96 -21.96 7.79
N VAL A 267 -17.30 -22.80 8.59
CA VAL A 267 -17.09 -24.22 8.27
C VAL A 267 -18.42 -24.96 8.15
N GLY A 268 -19.36 -24.73 9.08
CA GLY A 268 -20.69 -25.31 9.05
C GLY A 268 -21.53 -24.83 7.87
N GLY A 269 -21.50 -23.52 7.59
CA GLY A 269 -22.18 -22.91 6.46
C GLY A 269 -21.67 -23.42 5.13
N LYS A 270 -20.34 -23.47 4.95
CA LYS A 270 -19.67 -24.07 3.79
C LYS A 270 -20.05 -25.55 3.63
N GLY A 271 -20.10 -26.32 4.72
CA GLY A 271 -20.55 -27.71 4.70
C GLY A 271 -22.01 -27.90 4.26
N ALA A 272 -22.88 -26.94 4.56
CA ALA A 272 -24.30 -26.96 4.16
C ALA A 272 -24.54 -26.64 2.67
N VAL A 273 -23.51 -26.15 1.96
CA VAL A 273 -23.53 -25.87 0.52
C VAL A 273 -22.51 -26.73 -0.24
N ASP A 274 -22.36 -27.99 0.19
CA ASP A 274 -21.47 -28.99 -0.41
C ASP A 274 -19.99 -28.57 -0.50
N GLY A 275 -19.57 -27.62 0.33
CA GLY A 275 -18.21 -27.10 0.34
C GLY A 275 -17.91 -26.11 -0.78
N ILE A 276 -18.90 -25.72 -1.60
CA ILE A 276 -18.69 -24.87 -2.76
C ILE A 276 -19.07 -23.42 -2.41
N ILE A 277 -18.06 -22.56 -2.45
CA ILE A 277 -18.21 -21.11 -2.35
C ILE A 277 -17.36 -20.47 -3.44
N HIS A 278 -17.76 -19.28 -3.88
CA HIS A 278 -17.06 -18.50 -4.91
C HIS A 278 -16.64 -17.15 -4.32
N PRO A 279 -15.45 -17.06 -3.70
CA PRO A 279 -14.87 -15.83 -3.19
C PRO A 279 -14.69 -14.80 -4.30
N PHE A 280 -15.11 -13.57 -4.02
CA PHE A 280 -14.89 -12.41 -4.89
C PHE A 280 -14.20 -11.26 -4.15
N SER A 281 -13.98 -11.37 -2.85
CA SER A 281 -13.18 -10.42 -2.08
C SER A 281 -12.52 -11.15 -0.91
N ILE A 282 -11.27 -10.83 -0.61
CA ILE A 282 -10.53 -11.43 0.50
C ILE A 282 -9.54 -10.44 1.11
N LEU A 283 -9.43 -10.46 2.44
CA LEU A 283 -8.35 -9.83 3.20
C LEU A 283 -7.61 -10.90 4.00
N ILE A 284 -6.30 -11.00 3.76
CA ILE A 284 -5.38 -11.89 4.48
C ILE A 284 -4.42 -11.02 5.29
N ARG A 285 -4.23 -11.40 6.55
CA ARG A 285 -3.27 -10.80 7.46
C ARG A 285 -2.27 -11.86 7.94
N TRP A 286 -1.01 -11.49 8.15
CA TRP A 286 -0.03 -12.42 8.73
C TRP A 286 0.87 -11.71 9.74
N LEU A 287 1.38 -12.46 10.70
CA LEU A 287 2.28 -11.92 11.72
C LEU A 287 3.72 -11.86 11.17
N GLU A 288 4.32 -10.67 11.27
CA GLU A 288 5.74 -10.45 11.09
C GLU A 288 6.40 -10.11 12.42
N LYS A 289 7.68 -10.48 12.53
CA LYS A 289 8.50 -10.21 13.71
C LYS A 289 9.89 -9.72 13.32
N ASP A 290 10.43 -8.83 14.15
CA ASP A 290 11.82 -8.41 14.15
C ASP A 290 12.26 -8.14 15.59
N GLY A 291 13.02 -9.08 16.18
CA GLY A 291 13.25 -9.12 17.62
C GLY A 291 11.94 -9.23 18.40
N ASP A 292 11.75 -8.33 19.37
CA ASP A 292 10.53 -8.23 20.20
C ASP A 292 9.40 -7.43 19.53
N MET A 293 9.63 -6.94 18.31
CA MET A 293 8.65 -6.13 17.59
C MET A 293 7.77 -7.03 16.72
N GLU A 294 6.46 -6.84 16.85
CA GLU A 294 5.47 -7.58 16.07
C GLU A 294 4.57 -6.61 15.28
N TRP A 295 4.21 -6.99 14.06
CA TRP A 295 3.24 -6.29 13.24
C TRP A 295 2.54 -7.24 12.30
N GLU A 296 1.47 -6.75 11.69
CA GLU A 296 0.59 -7.58 10.89
C GLU A 296 0.34 -6.91 9.53
N PRO A 297 1.19 -7.16 8.53
CA PRO A 297 0.90 -6.71 7.17
C PRO A 297 -0.39 -7.35 6.65
N GLU A 298 -1.04 -6.62 5.76
CA GLU A 298 -2.33 -6.98 5.19
C GLU A 298 -2.24 -7.03 3.67
N PHE A 299 -2.95 -7.99 3.08
CA PHE A 299 -3.13 -8.11 1.65
C PHE A 299 -4.60 -8.27 1.33
N THR A 300 -5.09 -7.44 0.41
CA THR A 300 -6.50 -7.42 0.01
C THR A 300 -6.62 -7.56 -1.49
N LEU A 301 -7.48 -8.48 -1.93
CA LEU A 301 -8.03 -8.52 -3.28
C LEU A 301 -9.52 -8.22 -3.14
N HIS A 302 -9.94 -7.04 -3.59
CA HIS A 302 -11.32 -6.58 -3.42
C HIS A 302 -11.99 -6.45 -4.78
N SER A 303 -12.86 -7.38 -5.11
CA SER A 303 -13.80 -7.24 -6.21
C SER A 303 -15.23 -7.09 -5.68
N SER A 304 -16.18 -6.84 -6.58
CA SER A 304 -17.59 -6.67 -6.25
C SER A 304 -18.41 -7.88 -6.65
N VAL A 305 -19.59 -8.03 -6.03
CA VAL A 305 -20.58 -9.04 -6.42
C VAL A 305 -20.98 -8.89 -7.90
N TYR A 306 -21.07 -7.65 -8.39
CA TYR A 306 -21.40 -7.38 -9.79
C TYR A 306 -20.33 -7.91 -10.74
N GLU A 307 -19.07 -7.68 -10.39
CA GLU A 307 -17.92 -8.17 -11.16
C GLU A 307 -17.84 -9.70 -11.14
N ALA A 308 -18.12 -10.31 -9.99
CA ALA A 308 -18.17 -11.77 -9.84
C ALA A 308 -19.26 -12.43 -10.69
N HIS A 309 -20.34 -11.70 -11.01
CA HIS A 309 -21.40 -12.14 -11.92
C HIS A 309 -21.15 -11.75 -13.38
N SER A 310 -20.06 -11.05 -13.69
CA SER A 310 -19.75 -10.68 -15.06
C SER A 310 -19.29 -11.92 -15.86
N ILE A 311 -19.40 -11.86 -17.19
CA ILE A 311 -18.98 -12.96 -18.07
C ILE A 311 -17.46 -13.17 -17.97
N ASN A 312 -16.71 -12.08 -17.78
CA ASN A 312 -15.26 -12.08 -17.67
C ASN A 312 -14.86 -11.26 -16.43
N PRO A 313 -14.97 -11.82 -15.22
CA PRO A 313 -14.64 -11.12 -13.99
C PRO A 313 -13.20 -10.61 -14.01
N SER A 314 -13.01 -9.35 -13.67
CA SER A 314 -11.74 -8.64 -13.76
C SER A 314 -11.38 -7.95 -12.45
N LEU A 315 -10.13 -8.12 -12.04
CA LEU A 315 -9.55 -7.40 -10.90
C LEU A 315 -8.08 -7.14 -11.22
N HIS A 316 -7.68 -5.88 -11.37
CA HIS A 316 -6.31 -5.55 -11.77
C HIS A 316 -5.46 -4.97 -10.64
N ASP A 317 -6.10 -4.57 -9.54
CA ASP A 317 -5.43 -3.96 -8.40
C ASP A 317 -5.56 -4.86 -7.18
N ALA A 318 -4.44 -5.05 -6.49
CA ALA A 318 -4.40 -5.58 -5.14
C ALA A 318 -3.96 -4.49 -4.17
N TYR A 319 -4.26 -4.64 -2.89
CA TYR A 319 -3.87 -3.67 -1.87
C TYR A 319 -2.97 -4.34 -0.84
N PHE A 320 -1.90 -3.66 -0.48
CA PHE A 320 -1.00 -4.05 0.59
C PHE A 320 -1.01 -2.94 1.65
N GLY A 321 -1.19 -3.31 2.90
CA GLY A 321 -1.30 -2.35 4.00
C GLY A 321 -0.48 -2.77 5.21
N SER A 322 -0.26 -1.82 6.12
CA SER A 322 0.45 -2.06 7.38
C SER A 322 1.88 -2.64 7.22
N GLY A 323 2.50 -2.45 6.06
CA GLY A 323 3.89 -2.84 5.82
C GLY A 323 4.88 -1.86 6.47
N ILE A 324 5.94 -2.40 7.06
CA ILE A 324 6.93 -1.60 7.82
C ILE A 324 8.30 -1.63 7.14
N ILE A 325 8.69 -2.79 6.61
CA ILE A 325 10.01 -3.01 6.00
C ILE A 325 9.91 -3.62 4.61
N VAL A 326 10.92 -3.42 3.77
CA VAL A 326 10.95 -3.91 2.36
C VAL A 326 10.75 -5.42 2.27
N ARG A 327 11.21 -6.15 3.29
CA ARG A 327 11.04 -7.61 3.42
C ARG A 327 9.57 -8.05 3.35
N ASP A 328 8.64 -7.22 3.84
CA ASP A 328 7.21 -7.55 3.87
C ASP A 328 6.67 -7.63 2.44
N LEU A 329 7.00 -6.64 1.61
CA LEU A 329 6.64 -6.60 0.19
C LEU A 329 7.33 -7.73 -0.61
N LYS A 330 8.62 -8.00 -0.33
CA LYS A 330 9.34 -9.16 -0.92
C LYS A 330 8.67 -10.49 -0.61
N ARG A 331 8.11 -10.64 0.60
CA ARG A 331 7.35 -11.85 0.97
C ARG A 331 6.02 -11.93 0.23
N LEU A 332 5.30 -10.80 0.09
CA LEU A 332 4.08 -10.74 -0.71
C LEU A 332 4.36 -11.11 -2.18
N ARG A 333 5.44 -10.61 -2.78
CA ARG A 333 5.85 -10.98 -4.14
C ARG A 333 5.97 -12.49 -4.31
N ARG A 334 6.77 -13.16 -3.46
CA ARG A 334 6.96 -14.62 -3.54
C ARG A 334 5.65 -15.40 -3.46
N ARG A 335 4.74 -14.94 -2.60
CA ARG A 335 3.40 -15.48 -2.47
C ARG A 335 2.60 -15.32 -3.77
N LEU A 336 2.49 -14.09 -4.28
CA LEU A 336 1.77 -13.81 -5.52
C LEU A 336 2.33 -14.57 -6.72
N SER A 337 3.65 -14.60 -6.90
CA SER A 337 4.29 -15.36 -7.97
C SER A 337 3.89 -16.84 -7.93
N HIS A 338 3.91 -17.47 -6.76
CA HIS A 338 3.49 -18.86 -6.61
C HIS A 338 2.03 -19.10 -7.02
N ILE A 339 1.10 -18.19 -6.67
CA ILE A 339 -0.31 -18.32 -7.10
C ILE A 339 -0.45 -18.18 -8.62
N LEU A 340 0.22 -17.19 -9.20
CA LEU A 340 0.10 -16.87 -10.63
C LEU A 340 0.78 -17.94 -11.50
N GLU A 341 1.85 -18.57 -11.02
CA GLU A 341 2.48 -19.72 -11.67
C GLU A 341 1.62 -20.99 -11.57
N SER A 342 0.89 -21.16 -10.47
CA SER A 342 0.01 -22.33 -10.24
C SER A 342 -1.34 -22.21 -10.96
N ASN A 343 -1.76 -20.99 -11.31
CA ASN A 343 -3.02 -20.69 -11.98
C ASN A 343 -2.76 -19.67 -13.11
N PRO A 344 -2.16 -20.09 -14.23
CA PRO A 344 -2.00 -19.19 -15.38
C PRO A 344 -3.38 -18.70 -15.83
N ALA A 345 -3.50 -17.38 -15.98
CA ALA A 345 -4.73 -16.67 -16.30
C ALA A 345 -5.35 -17.09 -17.65
#